data_AF-C6K7G0-F1
#
_entry.id   AF-C6K7G0-F1
#
_cell.length_a   1.000
_cell.length_b   1.000
_cell.length_c   1.000
_cell.angle_alpha   90.00
_cell.angle_beta   90.00
_cell.angle_gamma   90.00
#
_symmetry.space_group_name_H-M   'P 1'
#
loop_
_entity.id
_entity.type
_entity.pdbx_description
1 polymer ?
#
loop_
_entity_poly.entity_id
_entity_poly.type
_entity_poly.pdbx_seq_one_letter_code
_entity_poly.pdbx_strand_id
1 'polypeptide(L)'
;AGLDAVRHPLLGAVVALPGSDGLVLTGRVSLATHAWLADHAVRGSVLMPGTGFVELVVRAADEVGCDVVDELVIEAPLRLPTAGGVQLSVSVGEADEGGRRQVTVHSRTDAAETWTRHVTATVSNAEASGPPPDLRQWPPANGTPVDVSGFYDALGGYEYGPAFQG
;
A
#
# COMPACT_ATOMS: atom_id res chain seq x y z
N ALA A 1 1.79 -27.77 2.33
CA ALA A 1 3.04 -27.35 2.98
C ALA A 1 3.77 -26.42 2.02
N GLY A 2 4.31 -25.27 2.41
CA GLY A 2 4.46 -24.74 3.76
C GLY A 2 4.90 -23.28 3.69
N LEU A 3 3.92 -22.39 3.54
CA LEU A 3 4.06 -20.96 3.80
C LEU A 3 2.92 -20.58 4.75
N ASP A 4 3.20 -19.70 5.71
CA ASP A 4 2.16 -19.20 6.60
C ASP A 4 1.24 -18.29 5.78
N ALA A 5 -0.05 -18.59 5.82
CA ALA A 5 -1.05 -17.92 5.00
C ALA A 5 -1.35 -16.54 5.59
N VAL A 6 -1.22 -15.51 4.77
CA VAL A 6 -1.62 -14.15 5.11
C VAL A 6 -3.08 -13.97 4.65
N ARG A 7 -3.97 -13.62 5.58
CA ARG A 7 -5.35 -13.22 5.23
C ARG A 7 -5.35 -11.74 4.85
N HIS A 8 -4.96 -11.43 3.62
CA HIS A 8 -4.96 -10.07 3.09
C HIS A 8 -5.38 -10.07 1.60
N PRO A 9 -6.18 -9.09 1.13
CA PRO A 9 -6.64 -9.10 -0.26
C PRO A 9 -5.52 -9.02 -1.30
N LEU A 10 -4.38 -8.40 -0.97
CA LEU A 10 -3.25 -8.20 -1.89
C LEU A 10 -2.04 -9.10 -1.60
N LEU A 11 -1.98 -9.73 -0.43
CA LEU A 11 -0.82 -10.52 0.05
C LEU A 11 -1.32 -11.89 0.52
N GLY A 12 -0.66 -12.96 0.07
CA GLY A 12 -1.12 -14.34 0.30
C GLY A 12 -0.21 -15.17 1.19
N ALA A 13 1.06 -14.79 1.35
CA ALA A 13 2.03 -15.57 2.12
C ALA A 13 3.06 -14.69 2.79
N VAL A 14 3.58 -15.17 3.92
CA VAL A 14 4.75 -14.60 4.63
C VAL A 14 5.85 -15.66 4.75
N VAL A 15 7.10 -15.23 4.62
CA VAL A 15 8.30 -16.06 4.71
C VAL A 15 9.29 -15.39 5.63
N ALA A 16 9.57 -15.98 6.79
CA ALA A 16 10.68 -15.56 7.63
C ALA A 16 12.02 -15.89 6.95
N LEU A 17 12.99 -14.99 7.03
CA LEU A 17 14.31 -15.17 6.43
C LEU A 17 15.23 -15.93 7.41
N PRO A 18 15.73 -17.13 7.05
CA PRO A 18 16.61 -17.87 7.93
C PRO A 18 17.89 -17.09 8.24
N GLY A 19 18.24 -16.98 9.52
CA GLY A 19 19.46 -16.31 9.97
C GLY A 19 19.32 -14.81 10.19
N SER A 20 18.11 -14.24 10.02
CA SER A 20 17.77 -12.88 10.43
C SER A 20 16.42 -12.84 11.13
N ASP A 21 16.04 -11.68 11.67
CA ASP A 21 14.68 -11.41 12.15
C ASP A 21 13.81 -10.71 11.07
N GLY A 22 14.27 -10.72 9.83
CA GLY A 22 13.57 -10.17 8.66
C GLY A 22 12.58 -11.15 8.04
N LEU A 23 11.70 -10.63 7.20
CA LEU A 23 10.69 -11.42 6.50
C LEU A 23 10.33 -10.85 5.14
N VAL A 24 9.65 -11.66 4.33
CA VAL A 24 9.11 -11.25 3.04
C VAL A 24 7.65 -11.69 2.94
N LEU A 25 6.76 -10.76 2.61
CA LEU A 25 5.39 -11.04 2.22
C LEU A 25 5.30 -11.07 0.70
N THR A 26 4.53 -12.01 0.17
CA THR A 26 4.31 -12.12 -1.27
C THR A 26 2.83 -12.10 -1.61
N GLY A 27 2.53 -11.58 -2.81
CA GLY A 27 1.18 -11.45 -3.30
C GLY A 27 1.13 -11.43 -4.83
N ARG A 28 -0.07 -11.47 -5.38
CA ARG A 28 -0.28 -11.29 -6.81
C ARG A 28 -1.58 -10.53 -7.06
N VAL A 29 -1.51 -9.48 -7.85
CA VAL A 29 -2.67 -8.64 -8.22
C VAL A 29 -2.91 -8.68 -9.73
N SER A 30 -4.17 -8.54 -10.13
CA SER A 30 -4.57 -8.43 -11.53
C SER A 30 -5.93 -7.75 -11.61
N LEU A 31 -6.26 -7.13 -12.73
CA LEU A 31 -7.60 -6.55 -12.92
C LEU A 31 -8.71 -7.63 -12.93
N ALA A 32 -8.36 -8.89 -13.22
CA ALA A 32 -9.31 -10.01 -13.17
C ALA A 32 -9.68 -10.43 -11.74
N THR A 33 -8.76 -10.28 -10.78
CA THR A 33 -8.96 -10.67 -9.38
C THR A 33 -9.28 -9.48 -8.47
N HIS A 34 -8.89 -8.28 -8.89
CA HIS A 34 -8.99 -7.03 -8.15
C HIS A 34 -9.57 -5.94 -9.05
N ALA A 35 -10.80 -6.16 -9.52
CA ALA A 35 -11.44 -5.30 -10.52
C ALA A 35 -11.52 -3.82 -10.12
N TRP A 36 -11.61 -3.54 -8.81
CA TRP A 36 -11.59 -2.17 -8.28
C TRP A 36 -10.30 -1.41 -8.60
N LEU A 37 -9.17 -2.08 -8.86
CA LEU A 37 -7.94 -1.40 -9.26
C LEU A 37 -8.09 -0.67 -10.61
N ALA A 38 -9.02 -1.11 -11.47
CA ALA A 38 -9.30 -0.43 -12.74
C ALA A 38 -9.90 0.97 -12.54
N ASP A 39 -10.45 1.25 -11.36
CA ASP A 39 -11.07 2.54 -11.02
C ASP A 39 -10.05 3.58 -10.52
N HIS A 40 -8.75 3.29 -10.57
CA HIS A 40 -7.69 4.26 -10.28
C HIS A 40 -6.73 4.38 -11.46
N ALA A 41 -7.03 5.33 -12.36
CA ALA A 41 -6.20 5.64 -13.50
C ALA A 41 -5.73 7.10 -13.52
N VAL A 42 -4.56 7.32 -14.12
CA VAL A 42 -3.98 8.65 -14.35
C VAL A 42 -3.53 8.72 -15.80
N ARG A 43 -4.11 9.66 -16.56
CA ARG A 43 -3.85 9.86 -17.99
C ARG A 43 -3.90 8.55 -18.79
N GLY A 44 -4.98 7.78 -18.62
CA GLY A 44 -5.27 6.52 -19.30
C GLY A 44 -4.47 5.32 -18.81
N SER A 45 -3.64 5.46 -17.77
CA SER A 45 -2.86 4.37 -17.19
C SER A 45 -3.44 3.92 -15.85
N VAL A 46 -3.82 2.64 -15.74
CA VAL A 46 -4.22 2.06 -14.44
C VAL A 46 -3.00 1.91 -13.55
N LEU A 47 -3.05 2.54 -12.38
CA LEU A 47 -1.95 2.58 -11.43
C LEU A 47 -2.38 2.00 -10.09
N MET A 48 -1.49 1.27 -9.43
CA MET A 48 -1.62 1.03 -8.00
C MET A 48 -1.72 2.38 -7.28
N PRO A 49 -2.77 2.63 -6.47
CA PRO A 49 -2.87 3.86 -5.71
C PRO A 49 -1.72 3.96 -4.70
N GLY A 50 -1.26 5.17 -4.41
CA GLY A 50 -0.24 5.41 -3.39
C GLY A 50 -0.64 4.85 -2.02
N THR A 51 -1.91 4.97 -1.65
CA THR A 51 -2.48 4.38 -0.42
C THR A 51 -2.48 2.86 -0.43
N GLY A 52 -2.52 2.23 -1.60
CA GLY A 52 -2.33 0.79 -1.71
C GLY A 52 -0.91 0.35 -1.33
N PHE A 53 0.10 1.18 -1.59
CA PHE A 53 1.45 0.92 -1.07
C PHE A 53 1.54 1.10 0.45
N VAL A 54 0.85 2.10 1.01
CA VAL A 54 0.76 2.29 2.46
C VAL A 54 0.18 1.04 3.11
N GLU A 55 -0.92 0.50 2.58
CA GLU A 55 -1.52 -0.75 3.07
C GLU A 55 -0.52 -1.93 3.05
N LEU A 56 0.25 -2.09 1.96
CA LEU A 56 1.25 -3.15 1.86
C LEU A 56 2.36 -3.01 2.92
N VAL A 57 2.80 -1.78 3.20
CA VAL A 57 3.82 -1.49 4.20
C VAL A 57 3.28 -1.72 5.61
N VAL A 58 2.10 -1.19 5.94
CA VAL A 58 1.45 -1.38 7.25
C VAL A 58 1.23 -2.87 7.52
N ARG A 59 0.67 -3.60 6.56
CA ARG A 59 0.46 -5.04 6.72
C ARG A 59 1.77 -5.79 6.95
N ALA A 60 2.87 -5.39 6.30
CA ALA A 60 4.17 -5.99 6.54
C ALA A 60 4.75 -5.62 7.92
N ALA A 61 4.51 -4.40 8.38
CA ALA A 61 4.92 -3.91 9.68
C ALA A 61 4.20 -4.63 10.83
N ASP A 62 2.92 -4.99 10.65
CA ASP A 62 2.15 -5.78 11.62
C ASP A 62 2.81 -7.14 11.92
N GLU A 63 3.44 -7.79 10.94
CA GLU A 63 4.12 -9.08 11.13
C GLU A 63 5.33 -8.99 12.06
N VAL A 64 5.89 -7.80 12.23
CA VAL A 64 7.06 -7.54 13.09
C VAL A 64 6.72 -6.67 14.30
N GLY A 65 5.42 -6.41 14.54
CA GLY A 65 4.95 -5.58 15.66
C GLY A 65 5.40 -4.12 15.57
N CYS A 66 5.48 -3.57 14.36
CA CYS A 66 5.71 -2.15 14.13
C CYS A 66 4.38 -1.49 13.74
N ASP A 67 3.91 -0.54 14.57
CA ASP A 67 2.58 0.06 14.43
C ASP A 67 2.63 1.44 13.74
N VAL A 68 3.84 1.96 13.47
CA VAL A 68 4.06 3.29 12.90
C VAL A 68 4.87 3.18 11.62
N VAL A 69 4.41 3.87 10.57
CA VAL A 69 5.19 4.18 9.37
C VAL A 69 5.85 5.54 9.59
N ASP A 70 7.15 5.54 9.91
CA ASP A 70 7.90 6.77 10.18
C ASP A 70 8.09 7.59 8.89
N GLU A 71 8.38 6.91 7.79
CA GLU A 71 8.60 7.50 6.48
C GLU A 71 8.23 6.49 5.38
N LEU A 72 7.66 6.98 4.28
CA LEU A 72 7.41 6.19 3.08
C LEU A 72 7.68 7.03 1.84
N VAL A 73 8.57 6.53 0.98
CA VAL A 73 8.93 7.15 -0.30
C VAL A 73 8.46 6.24 -1.43
N ILE A 74 7.57 6.77 -2.29
CA ILE A 74 7.18 6.10 -3.53
C ILE A 74 8.19 6.49 -4.62
N GLU A 75 9.07 5.56 -4.98
CA GLU A 75 10.17 5.74 -5.93
C GLU A 75 9.70 5.62 -7.40
N ALA A 76 8.75 4.72 -7.66
CA ALA A 76 8.26 4.45 -9.01
C ALA A 76 6.79 4.02 -9.01
N PRO A 77 5.97 4.46 -9.97
CA PRO A 77 4.59 4.01 -10.08
C PRO A 77 4.52 2.53 -10.47
N LEU A 78 3.54 1.81 -9.92
CA LEU A 78 3.19 0.46 -10.38
C LEU A 78 2.03 0.55 -11.38
N ARG A 79 2.33 0.35 -12.66
CA ARG A 79 1.33 0.21 -13.74
C ARG A 79 0.78 -1.21 -13.76
N LEU A 80 -0.54 -1.34 -13.79
CA LEU A 80 -1.18 -2.65 -13.91
C LEU A 80 -1.51 -2.96 -15.37
N PRO A 81 -1.12 -4.14 -15.88
CA PRO A 81 -1.43 -4.53 -17.25
C PRO A 81 -2.92 -4.84 -17.37
N THR A 82 -3.48 -4.62 -18.56
CA THR A 82 -4.89 -4.93 -18.87
C THR A 82 -5.18 -6.43 -18.82
N ALA A 83 -4.17 -7.27 -19.01
CA ALA A 83 -4.24 -8.72 -18.90
C ALA A 83 -2.99 -9.29 -18.21
N GLY A 84 -3.14 -10.46 -17.58
CA GLY A 84 -2.09 -11.05 -16.76
C GLY A 84 -2.06 -10.48 -15.34
N GLY A 85 -1.00 -10.74 -14.59
CA GLY A 85 -0.87 -10.26 -13.23
C GLY A 85 0.52 -9.70 -12.92
N VAL A 86 0.59 -9.12 -11.73
CA VAL A 86 1.78 -8.54 -11.14
C VAL A 86 2.04 -9.26 -9.82
N GLN A 87 3.22 -9.83 -9.69
CA GLN A 87 3.72 -10.37 -8.43
C GLN A 87 4.22 -9.23 -7.56
N LEU A 88 3.87 -9.27 -6.28
CA LEU A 88 4.27 -8.32 -5.25
C LEU A 88 5.23 -9.02 -4.28
N SER A 89 6.26 -8.29 -3.85
CA SER A 89 7.16 -8.69 -2.78
C SER A 89 7.35 -7.51 -1.83
N VAL A 90 7.05 -7.72 -0.55
CA VAL A 90 7.25 -6.72 0.50
C VAL A 90 8.26 -7.28 1.48
N SER A 91 9.46 -6.70 1.51
CA SER A 91 10.54 -7.17 2.37
C SER A 91 10.68 -6.26 3.58
N VAL A 92 10.74 -6.85 4.77
CA VAL A 92 11.04 -6.17 6.03
C VAL A 92 12.43 -6.61 6.49
N GLY A 93 13.31 -5.63 6.66
CA GLY A 93 14.67 -5.84 7.13
C GLY A 93 14.77 -6.04 8.64
N GLU A 94 16.01 -6.23 9.09
CA GLU A 94 16.31 -6.33 10.51
C GLU A 94 16.04 -5.03 11.25
N ALA A 95 15.81 -5.14 12.56
CA ALA A 95 15.70 -3.97 13.42
C ALA A 95 17.08 -3.32 13.60
N ASP A 96 17.15 -1.99 13.49
CA ASP A 96 18.30 -1.22 13.96
C ASP A 96 18.35 -1.17 15.49
N GLU A 97 19.39 -0.54 16.05
CA GLU A 97 19.55 -0.38 17.51
C GLU A 97 18.37 0.35 18.18
N GLY A 98 17.60 1.12 17.41
CA GLY A 98 16.40 1.83 17.86
C GLY A 98 15.09 1.08 17.61
N GLY A 99 15.14 -0.17 17.14
CA GLY A 99 13.96 -0.97 16.84
C GLY A 99 13.26 -0.60 15.52
N ARG A 100 13.84 0.27 14.69
CA ARG A 100 13.27 0.64 13.39
C ARG A 100 13.67 -0.37 12.33
N ARG A 101 12.78 -0.62 11.38
CA ARG A 101 12.98 -1.58 10.29
C ARG A 101 12.78 -0.90 8.95
N GLN A 102 13.64 -1.25 7.99
CA GLN A 102 13.46 -0.87 6.60
C GLN A 102 12.44 -1.79 5.94
N VAL A 103 11.50 -1.21 5.19
CA VAL A 103 10.53 -1.94 4.37
C VAL A 103 10.70 -1.53 2.92
N THR A 104 10.67 -2.51 2.01
CA THR A 104 10.70 -2.23 0.58
C THR A 104 9.57 -2.96 -0.14
N VAL A 105 8.92 -2.29 -1.09
CA VAL A 105 7.90 -2.92 -1.94
C VAL A 105 8.44 -3.02 -3.36
N HIS A 106 8.42 -4.24 -3.88
CA HIS A 106 8.81 -4.55 -5.25
C HIS A 106 7.66 -5.20 -6.00
N SER A 107 7.68 -5.03 -7.31
CA SER A 107 6.79 -5.79 -8.18
C SER A 107 7.49 -6.25 -9.46
N ARG A 108 6.90 -7.27 -10.09
CA ARG A 108 7.19 -7.64 -11.48
C ARG A 108 5.93 -8.16 -12.13
N THR A 109 5.77 -7.92 -13.44
CA THR A 109 4.71 -8.60 -14.20
C THR A 109 5.05 -10.08 -14.35
N ASP A 110 4.04 -10.93 -14.59
CA ASP A 110 4.29 -12.37 -14.79
C ASP A 110 5.21 -12.68 -15.99
N ALA A 111 5.31 -11.77 -16.95
CA ALA A 111 6.18 -11.90 -18.12
C ALA A 111 7.58 -11.29 -17.93
N ALA A 112 7.83 -10.59 -16.83
CA ALA A 112 9.10 -9.93 -16.55
C ALA A 112 9.95 -10.74 -15.58
N GLU A 113 11.25 -10.81 -15.84
CA GLU A 113 12.22 -11.45 -14.93
C GLU A 113 12.67 -10.48 -13.83
N THR A 114 12.79 -9.19 -14.16
CA THR A 114 13.35 -8.18 -13.26
C THR A 114 12.28 -7.57 -12.36
N TRP A 115 12.61 -7.45 -11.08
CA TRP A 115 11.82 -6.73 -10.09
C TRP A 115 12.08 -5.22 -10.16
N THR A 116 11.01 -4.43 -10.08
CA THR A 116 11.07 -2.98 -9.91
C THR A 116 10.75 -2.63 -8.47
N ARG A 117 11.58 -1.80 -7.82
CA ARG A 117 11.25 -1.23 -6.51
C ARG A 117 10.33 -0.05 -6.68
N HIS A 118 9.25 -0.04 -5.91
CA HIS A 118 8.27 1.03 -5.89
C HIS A 118 8.34 1.86 -4.63
N VAL A 119 8.75 1.25 -3.51
CA VAL A 119 8.71 1.90 -2.21
C VAL A 119 9.95 1.53 -1.40
N THR A 120 10.47 2.52 -0.71
CA THR A 120 11.26 2.38 0.52
C THR A 120 10.50 3.05 1.65
N ALA A 121 10.50 2.43 2.83
CA ALA A 121 9.85 2.93 4.01
C ALA A 121 10.61 2.56 5.27
N THR A 122 10.41 3.32 6.34
CA THR A 122 10.90 3.01 7.69
C THR A 122 9.70 2.82 8.60
N VAL A 123 9.69 1.74 9.36
CA VAL A 123 8.62 1.43 10.33
C VAL A 123 9.19 1.21 11.72
N SER A 124 8.40 1.51 12.74
CA SER A 124 8.82 1.44 14.14
C SER A 124 7.69 1.01 15.06
N ASN A 125 8.06 0.58 16.28
CA ASN A 125 7.15 0.43 17.41
C ASN A 125 7.25 1.69 18.29
N ALA A 126 6.89 2.85 17.73
CA ALA A 126 6.78 4.10 18.47
C ALA A 126 5.34 4.32 18.93
N GLU A 127 5.16 5.00 20.07
CA GLU A 127 3.82 5.47 20.44
C GLU A 127 3.36 6.55 19.46
N ALA A 128 2.11 6.42 18.97
CA ALA A 128 1.49 7.43 18.14
C ALA A 128 1.46 8.79 18.87
N SER A 129 1.85 9.86 18.17
CA SER A 129 1.96 11.18 18.77
C SER A 129 0.59 11.86 18.88
N GLY A 130 0.17 12.12 20.12
CA GLY A 130 -0.98 12.96 20.46
C GLY A 130 -2.33 12.25 20.53
N PRO A 131 -3.31 12.83 21.22
CA PRO A 131 -4.66 12.28 21.29
C PRO A 131 -5.37 12.38 19.91
N PRO A 132 -6.28 11.45 19.59
CA PRO A 132 -7.09 11.55 18.39
C PRO A 132 -7.97 12.81 18.42
N PRO A 133 -8.35 13.35 17.25
CA PRO A 133 -9.25 14.51 17.18
C PRO A 133 -10.61 14.17 17.82
N ASP A 134 -11.23 15.16 18.46
CA ASP A 134 -12.59 15.03 19.02
C ASP A 134 -13.64 15.13 17.91
N LEU A 135 -14.30 14.01 17.61
CA LEU A 135 -15.32 13.90 16.57
C LEU A 135 -16.76 13.88 17.11
N ARG A 136 -16.98 14.20 18.39
CA ARG A 136 -18.33 14.20 19.00
C ARG A 136 -19.27 15.26 18.41
N GLN A 137 -18.71 16.32 17.83
CA GLN A 137 -19.45 17.33 17.07
C GLN A 137 -19.04 17.26 15.61
N TRP A 138 -19.97 16.86 14.75
CA TRP A 138 -19.74 16.76 13.30
C TRP A 138 -20.97 17.25 12.51
N PRO A 139 -20.81 18.17 11.55
CA PRO A 139 -19.57 18.88 11.18
C PRO A 139 -19.08 19.83 12.30
N PRO A 140 -17.80 20.24 12.28
CA PRO A 140 -17.27 21.22 13.24
C PRO A 140 -18.09 22.52 13.25
N ALA A 141 -18.26 23.15 14.41
CA ALA A 141 -19.07 24.37 14.58
C ALA A 141 -18.67 25.52 13.64
N ASN A 142 -17.37 25.59 13.34
CA ASN A 142 -16.74 26.58 12.47
C ASN A 142 -16.40 26.03 11.08
N GLY A 143 -16.95 24.88 10.69
CA GLY A 143 -16.78 24.29 9.37
C GLY A 143 -17.62 25.02 8.32
N THR A 144 -16.99 25.40 7.20
CA THR A 144 -17.68 25.94 6.03
C THR A 144 -17.94 24.81 5.02
N PRO A 145 -19.20 24.52 4.66
CA PRO A 145 -19.51 23.53 3.64
C PRO A 145 -18.88 23.87 2.29
N VAL A 146 -18.47 22.85 1.56
CA VAL A 146 -17.96 22.96 0.18
C VAL A 146 -18.89 22.15 -0.72
N ASP A 147 -19.33 22.74 -1.83
CA ASP A 147 -20.06 22.00 -2.86
C ASP A 147 -19.09 21.11 -3.64
N VAL A 148 -19.38 19.81 -3.67
CA VAL A 148 -18.58 18.79 -4.35
C VAL A 148 -19.24 18.31 -5.65
N SER A 149 -20.34 18.94 -6.05
CA SER A 149 -21.02 18.64 -7.31
C SER A 149 -20.07 18.81 -8.50
N GLY A 150 -19.92 17.77 -9.31
CA GLY A 150 -19.00 17.77 -10.47
C GLY A 150 -17.50 17.74 -10.10
N PHE A 151 -17.15 17.54 -8.82
CA PHE A 151 -15.75 17.49 -8.37
C PHE A 151 -14.92 16.48 -9.16
N TYR A 152 -15.38 15.23 -9.26
CA TYR A 152 -14.65 14.17 -9.97
C TYR A 152 -14.54 14.43 -11.48
N ASP A 153 -15.58 14.96 -12.11
CA ASP A 153 -15.57 15.32 -13.55
C ASP A 153 -14.54 16.43 -13.85
N ALA A 154 -14.27 17.30 -12.87
CA ALA A 154 -13.32 18.42 -13.00
C ALA A 154 -11.86 18.01 -12.74
N LEU A 155 -11.57 16.79 -12.25
CA LEU A 155 -10.21 16.33 -11.97
C LEU A 155 -9.48 15.96 -13.28
N GLY A 156 -8.92 16.97 -13.94
CA GLY A 156 -8.15 16.78 -15.17
C GLY A 156 -6.99 15.79 -15.01
N GLY A 157 -7.01 14.70 -15.79
CA GLY A 157 -5.94 13.71 -15.83
C GLY A 157 -6.00 12.62 -14.74
N TYR A 158 -6.97 12.69 -13.83
CA TYR A 158 -7.32 11.60 -12.93
C TYR A 158 -8.62 10.96 -13.40
N GLU A 159 -8.63 9.64 -13.44
CA GLU A 159 -9.75 8.82 -13.90
C GLU A 159 -10.14 7.93 -12.73
N TYR A 160 -10.84 8.53 -11.76
CA TYR A 160 -11.38 7.80 -10.62
C TYR A 160 -12.73 7.20 -11.00
N GLY A 161 -12.78 5.87 -11.06
CA GLY A 161 -14.02 5.12 -11.22
C GLY A 161 -14.79 4.98 -9.90
N PRO A 162 -15.95 4.29 -9.90
CA PRO A 162 -16.85 4.23 -8.75
C PRO A 162 -16.21 3.81 -7.44
N ALA A 163 -15.23 2.89 -7.45
CA ALA A 163 -14.54 2.47 -6.23
C ALA A 163 -13.64 3.56 -5.60
N PHE A 164 -13.30 4.61 -6.34
CA PHE A 164 -12.46 5.74 -5.89
C PHE A 164 -13.21 7.08 -5.80
N GLN A 165 -14.54 7.06 -5.93
CA GLN A 165 -15.40 8.23 -5.75
C GLN A 165 -16.12 8.20 -4.38
N GLY A 166 -15.34 8.11 -3.31
CA GLY A 166 -15.83 8.01 -1.92
C GLY A 166 -15.82 9.31 -1.13
#